data_AF-E2B9A5-F1
#
_entry.id   AF-E2B9A5-F1
#
_cell.length_a   1.000
_cell.length_b   1.000
_cell.length_c   1.000
_cell.angle_alpha   90.00
_cell.angle_beta   90.00
_cell.angle_gamma   90.00
#
_symmetry.space_group_name_H-M   'P 1'
#
loop_
_entity.id
_entity.type
_entity.pdbx_description
1 polymer ?
#
loop_
_entity_poly.entity_id
_entity_poly.type
_entity_poly.pdbx_seq_one_letter_code
_entity_poly.pdbx_strand_id
1 'polypeptide(L)'
;MALSGKSRNVKLVPWFSLAEWHDAYKKIYSNDTAEQTKAYETLLAWKARIPKLPIGVDNTLSILQVCLRDRDWTSKIDNRELPMYCENDLSLMYSTAIMRFLNHISSIEHMKQTSLFRIAKQLKIPEWIVGLRHNAAHGHELQPLGVLRIAINVLLEWLHEEYWAPEASAMEKRYAKKDNTLEEEEDLNNIQAFGDLIELWTSVGLYVHAGYKFVLDLPDENLQYVYFNLNG
;
A
#
# COMPACT_ATOMS: atom_id res chain seq x y z
N MET A 1 1.48 -33.44 18.67
CA MET A 1 0.41 -32.86 17.83
C MET A 1 0.04 -31.52 18.42
N ALA A 2 0.36 -30.43 17.74
CA ALA A 2 -0.07 -29.09 18.12
C ALA A 2 -0.24 -28.26 16.84
N LEU A 3 -1.52 -28.11 16.47
CA LEU A 3 -2.14 -27.03 15.72
C LEU A 3 -1.25 -26.34 14.66
N SER A 4 -1.20 -26.94 13.47
CA SER A 4 -0.90 -26.23 12.23
C SER A 4 -2.07 -25.29 11.92
N GLY A 5 -2.05 -24.12 12.55
CA GLY A 5 -2.91 -22.99 12.19
C GLY A 5 -2.32 -22.31 10.96
N LYS A 6 -2.87 -22.62 9.80
CA LYS A 6 -2.59 -22.00 8.50
C LYS A 6 -2.69 -20.46 8.64
N SER A 7 -1.58 -19.74 8.81
CA SER A 7 -1.60 -18.27 8.88
C SER A 7 -1.98 -17.70 7.50
N ARG A 8 -3.24 -17.28 7.36
CA ARG A 8 -3.79 -16.69 6.13
C ARG A 8 -3.20 -15.30 5.93
N ASN A 9 -2.22 -15.13 5.03
CA ASN A 9 -1.94 -13.92 4.22
C ASN A 9 -2.09 -12.52 4.89
N VAL A 10 -1.70 -12.32 6.16
CA VAL A 10 -1.67 -10.97 6.76
C VAL A 10 -0.33 -10.29 6.41
N LYS A 11 -0.38 -9.21 5.62
CA LYS A 11 0.80 -8.38 5.28
C LYS A 11 0.88 -7.24 6.29
N LEU A 12 1.99 -7.15 7.04
CA LEU A 12 2.25 -6.01 7.92
C LEU A 12 2.52 -4.76 7.06
N VAL A 13 1.83 -3.66 7.36
CA VAL A 13 1.93 -2.39 6.63
C VAL A 13 2.07 -1.22 7.61
N PRO A 14 2.74 -0.12 7.22
CA PRO A 14 2.97 1.03 8.10
C PRO A 14 1.83 2.06 8.13
N TRP A 15 0.94 2.06 7.15
CA TRP A 15 -0.23 2.94 7.13
C TRP A 15 -1.34 2.38 8.02
N PHE A 16 -2.05 3.28 8.70
CA PHE A 16 -3.18 2.98 9.56
C PHE A 16 -4.41 2.59 8.74
N SER A 17 -4.63 3.24 7.60
CA SER A 17 -5.80 2.98 6.75
C SER A 17 -5.45 3.07 5.26
N LEU A 18 -6.32 2.51 4.41
CA LEU A 18 -6.20 2.64 2.97
C LEU A 18 -6.29 4.11 2.53
N ALA A 19 -7.14 4.91 3.19
CA ALA A 19 -7.27 6.33 2.89
C ALA A 19 -5.95 7.09 3.12
N GLU A 20 -5.23 6.78 4.21
CA GLU A 20 -3.89 7.35 4.46
C GLU A 20 -2.91 6.97 3.34
N TRP A 21 -2.97 5.73 2.87
CA TRP A 21 -2.10 5.26 1.78
C TRP A 21 -2.40 5.97 0.44
N HIS A 22 -3.67 6.09 0.05
CA HIS A 22 -4.06 6.79 -1.18
C HIS A 22 -3.76 8.29 -1.11
N ASP A 23 -3.97 8.93 0.03
CA ASP A 23 -3.65 10.34 0.24
C ASP A 23 -2.14 10.58 0.08
N ALA A 24 -1.31 9.73 0.68
CA ALA A 24 0.14 9.77 0.48
C ALA A 24 0.51 9.57 -1.00
N TYR A 25 -0.06 8.55 -1.67
CA TYR A 25 0.17 8.29 -3.09
C TYR A 25 -0.14 9.50 -3.97
N LYS A 26 -1.33 10.11 -3.79
CA LYS A 26 -1.74 11.31 -4.54
C LYS A 26 -0.79 12.49 -4.30
N LYS A 27 -0.32 12.68 -3.07
CA LYS A 27 0.61 13.75 -2.69
C LYS A 27 2.01 13.55 -3.25
N ILE A 28 2.52 12.32 -3.26
CA ILE A 28 3.84 11.96 -3.83
C ILE A 28 3.92 12.42 -5.30
N TYR A 29 2.89 12.11 -6.09
CA TYR A 29 2.82 12.41 -7.52
C TYR A 29 2.08 13.70 -7.84
N SER A 30 1.87 14.56 -6.84
CA SER A 30 1.35 15.90 -7.07
C SER A 30 2.43 16.78 -7.71
N ASN A 31 2.02 17.73 -8.53
CA ASN A 31 2.90 18.79 -9.04
C ASN A 31 3.12 19.93 -8.02
N ASP A 32 2.57 19.79 -6.80
CA ASP A 32 2.69 20.80 -5.75
C ASP A 32 3.79 20.43 -4.75
N THR A 33 4.69 21.38 -4.58
CA THR A 33 5.77 21.37 -3.61
C THR A 33 5.30 21.08 -2.19
N ALA A 34 4.23 21.75 -1.76
CA ALA A 34 3.74 21.65 -0.39
C ALA A 34 3.11 20.28 -0.11
N GLU A 35 2.35 19.75 -1.08
CA GLU A 35 1.75 18.43 -0.99
C GLU A 35 2.81 17.31 -0.98
N GLN A 36 3.85 17.42 -1.82
CA GLN A 36 5.00 16.49 -1.79
C GLN A 36 5.73 16.51 -0.44
N THR A 37 5.86 17.68 0.20
CA THR A 37 6.44 17.78 1.55
C THR A 37 5.59 17.04 2.59
N LYS A 38 4.26 17.18 2.55
CA LYS A 38 3.35 16.42 3.43
C LYS A 38 3.43 14.92 3.18
N ALA A 39 3.55 14.50 1.92
CA ALA A 39 3.80 13.11 1.56
C ALA A 39 5.10 12.60 2.19
N TYR A 40 6.19 13.36 2.05
CA TYR A 40 7.48 13.02 2.65
C TYR A 40 7.40 12.84 4.18
N GLU A 41 6.72 13.74 4.88
CA GLU A 41 6.47 13.65 6.33
C GLU A 41 5.66 12.39 6.70
N THR A 42 4.66 12.05 5.90
CA THR A 42 3.85 10.83 6.06
C THR A 42 4.72 9.57 5.91
N LEU A 43 5.59 9.54 4.91
CA LEU A 43 6.52 8.44 4.69
C LEU A 43 7.55 8.31 5.82
N LEU A 44 8.00 9.42 6.41
CA LEU A 44 8.85 9.40 7.60
C LEU A 44 8.12 8.81 8.82
N ALA A 45 6.85 9.17 9.02
CA ALA A 45 6.03 8.57 10.06
C ALA A 45 5.88 7.06 9.86
N TRP A 46 5.68 6.61 8.62
CA TRP A 46 5.65 5.18 8.28
C TRP A 46 6.97 4.48 8.61
N LYS A 47 8.11 5.11 8.34
CA LYS A 47 9.44 4.59 8.68
C LYS A 47 9.62 4.38 10.19
N ALA A 48 9.01 5.25 11.01
CA ALA A 48 9.08 5.13 12.46
C ALA A 48 8.18 4.03 13.02
N ARG A 49 7.10 3.65 12.32
CA ARG A 49 6.12 2.66 12.78
C ARG A 49 6.60 1.21 12.61
N ILE A 50 7.44 0.93 11.61
CA ILE A 50 7.89 -0.45 11.32
C ILE A 50 9.40 -0.50 11.04
N PRO A 51 10.08 -1.61 11.41
CA PRO A 51 11.54 -1.71 11.27
C PRO A 51 12.02 -1.75 9.82
N LYS A 52 11.18 -2.26 8.90
CA LYS A 52 11.52 -2.40 7.48
C LYS A 52 10.34 -1.97 6.62
N LEU A 53 10.51 -0.87 5.90
CA LEU A 53 9.52 -0.39 4.95
C LEU A 53 9.43 -1.30 3.71
N PRO A 54 8.26 -1.34 3.04
CA PRO A 54 8.17 -1.87 1.69
C PRO A 54 9.16 -1.17 0.76
N ILE A 55 9.80 -1.91 -0.14
CA ILE A 55 10.88 -1.38 -1.01
C ILE A 55 10.43 -0.14 -1.81
N GLY A 56 9.23 -0.17 -2.37
CA GLY A 56 8.69 0.98 -3.12
C GLY A 56 8.54 2.23 -2.25
N VAL A 57 8.10 2.07 -1.00
CA VAL A 57 7.94 3.16 -0.03
C VAL A 57 9.29 3.72 0.40
N ASP A 58 10.26 2.86 0.74
CA ASP A 58 11.60 3.30 1.20
C ASP A 58 12.38 4.03 0.09
N ASN A 59 12.26 3.53 -1.15
CA ASN A 59 12.82 4.18 -2.31
C ASN A 59 12.15 5.54 -2.59
N THR A 60 10.82 5.60 -2.57
CA THR A 60 10.08 6.86 -2.76
C THR A 60 10.46 7.89 -1.70
N LEU A 61 10.59 7.48 -0.44
CA LEU A 61 11.02 8.34 0.67
C LEU A 61 12.43 8.93 0.40
N SER A 62 13.37 8.08 -0.04
CA SER A 62 14.74 8.51 -0.34
C SER A 62 14.80 9.48 -1.54
N ILE A 63 13.96 9.26 -2.55
CA ILE A 63 13.87 10.13 -3.73
C ILE A 63 13.24 11.49 -3.36
N LEU A 64 12.11 11.49 -2.65
CA LEU A 64 11.48 12.74 -2.22
C LEU A 64 12.42 13.57 -1.34
N GLN A 65 13.18 12.93 -0.43
CA GLN A 65 14.14 13.64 0.40
C GLN A 65 15.11 14.50 -0.42
N VAL A 66 15.70 13.93 -1.48
CA VAL A 66 16.67 14.65 -2.30
C VAL A 66 15.99 15.69 -3.20
N CYS A 67 14.83 15.39 -3.79
CA CYS A 67 14.10 16.33 -4.64
C CYS A 67 13.65 17.58 -3.87
N LEU A 68 13.10 17.40 -2.66
CA LEU A 68 12.66 18.50 -1.81
C LEU A 68 13.86 19.36 -1.38
N ARG A 69 14.99 18.73 -1.04
CA ARG A 69 16.22 19.43 -0.67
C ARG A 69 16.80 20.23 -1.83
N ASP A 70 16.84 19.63 -3.01
CA ASP A 70 17.34 20.26 -4.24
C ASP A 70 16.54 21.51 -4.60
N ARG A 71 15.21 21.44 -4.51
CA ARG A 71 14.33 22.60 -4.76
C ARG A 71 14.55 23.74 -3.77
N ASP A 72 14.71 23.43 -2.48
CA ASP A 72 15.02 24.43 -1.46
C ASP A 72 16.40 25.07 -1.69
N TRP A 73 17.41 24.24 -1.97
CA TRP A 73 18.79 24.69 -2.07
C TRP A 73 19.11 25.41 -3.38
N THR A 74 18.56 24.98 -4.52
CA THR A 74 18.83 25.60 -5.82
C THR A 74 18.53 27.11 -5.77
N SER A 75 17.36 27.50 -5.26
CA SER A 75 17.00 28.92 -5.15
C SER A 75 17.97 29.71 -4.26
N LYS A 76 18.43 29.11 -3.17
CA LYS A 76 19.36 29.73 -2.22
C LYS A 76 20.78 29.82 -2.78
N ILE A 77 21.20 28.85 -3.58
CA ILE A 77 22.49 28.87 -4.28
C ILE A 77 22.48 29.98 -5.33
N ASP A 78 21.42 30.06 -6.13
CA ASP A 78 21.25 31.11 -7.16
C ASP A 78 21.25 32.52 -6.55
N ASN A 79 20.59 32.68 -5.39
CA ASN A 79 20.55 33.92 -4.62
C ASN A 79 21.81 34.19 -3.79
N ARG A 80 22.81 33.30 -3.83
CA ARG A 80 24.07 33.37 -3.05
C ARG A 80 23.89 33.33 -1.53
N GLU A 81 22.76 32.83 -1.05
CA GLU A 81 22.51 32.54 0.36
C GLU A 81 23.21 31.25 0.81
N LEU A 82 23.37 30.29 -0.11
CA LEU A 82 24.15 29.07 0.08
C LEU A 82 25.42 29.07 -0.78
N PRO A 83 26.53 28.50 -0.28
CA PRO A 83 27.74 28.34 -1.06
C PRO A 83 27.56 27.40 -2.26
N MET A 84 28.29 27.68 -3.35
CA MET A 84 28.23 26.89 -4.59
C MET A 84 28.62 25.42 -4.41
N TYR A 85 29.46 25.09 -3.42
CA TYR A 85 29.83 23.70 -3.14
C TYR A 85 28.64 22.83 -2.68
N CYS A 86 27.51 23.43 -2.26
CA CYS A 86 26.28 22.69 -1.95
C CYS A 86 25.70 21.94 -3.15
N GLU A 87 26.04 22.32 -4.40
CA GLU A 87 25.69 21.52 -5.58
C GLU A 87 26.38 20.15 -5.59
N ASN A 88 27.61 20.07 -5.08
CA ASN A 88 28.33 18.80 -4.95
C ASN A 88 27.67 17.90 -3.90
N ASP A 89 27.22 18.50 -2.79
CA ASP A 89 26.48 17.78 -1.75
C ASP A 89 25.16 17.21 -2.29
N LEU A 90 24.41 18.02 -3.07
CA LEU A 90 23.21 17.54 -3.78
C LEU A 90 23.52 16.38 -4.72
N SER A 91 24.59 16.51 -5.51
CA SER A 91 25.00 15.47 -6.45
C SER A 91 25.36 14.15 -5.74
N LEU A 92 25.99 14.22 -4.57
CA LEU A 92 26.26 13.06 -3.72
C LEU A 92 24.98 12.46 -3.12
N MET A 93 24.04 13.29 -2.66
CA MET A 93 22.74 12.85 -2.17
C MET A 93 21.95 12.10 -3.26
N TYR A 94 21.88 12.68 -4.46
CA TYR A 94 21.23 12.07 -5.62
C TYR A 94 21.87 10.74 -5.98
N SER A 95 23.21 10.71 -6.09
CA SER A 95 23.96 9.49 -6.40
C SER A 95 23.65 8.38 -5.37
N THR A 96 23.59 8.73 -4.09
CA THR A 96 23.26 7.81 -3.01
C THR A 96 21.84 7.27 -3.12
N ALA A 97 20.85 8.13 -3.40
CA ALA A 97 19.46 7.72 -3.58
C ALA A 97 19.28 6.76 -4.75
N ILE A 98 19.89 7.08 -5.91
CA ILE A 98 19.89 6.22 -7.11
C ILE A 98 20.58 4.88 -6.82
N MET A 99 21.74 4.89 -6.16
CA MET A 99 22.45 3.66 -5.81
C MET A 99 21.64 2.77 -4.87
N ARG A 100 20.99 3.33 -3.85
CA ARG A 100 20.11 2.57 -2.93
C ARG A 100 18.96 1.93 -3.68
N PHE A 101 18.32 2.69 -4.57
CA PHE A 101 17.24 2.20 -5.42
C PHE A 101 17.68 1.01 -6.28
N LEU A 102 18.78 1.15 -7.02
CA LEU A 102 19.32 0.09 -7.88
C LEU A 102 19.73 -1.14 -7.07
N ASN A 103 20.29 -0.95 -5.88
CA ASN A 103 20.65 -2.04 -4.97
C ASN A 103 19.41 -2.79 -4.48
N HIS A 104 18.35 -2.09 -4.06
CA HIS A 104 17.11 -2.71 -3.63
C HIS A 104 16.48 -3.55 -4.75
N ILE A 105 16.43 -3.03 -5.96
CA ILE A 105 15.94 -3.77 -7.13
C ILE A 105 16.79 -5.01 -7.40
N SER A 106 18.12 -4.90 -7.31
CA SER A 106 19.00 -6.04 -7.52
C SER A 106 18.87 -7.14 -6.46
N SER A 107 18.35 -6.78 -5.28
CA SER A 107 18.18 -7.70 -4.15
C SER A 107 16.85 -8.47 -4.16
N ILE A 108 15.94 -8.15 -5.09
CA ILE A 108 14.66 -8.86 -5.26
C ILE A 108 14.97 -10.34 -5.57
N GLU A 109 14.37 -11.28 -4.82
CA GLU A 109 14.80 -12.69 -4.78
C GLU A 109 14.89 -13.38 -6.15
N HIS A 110 13.97 -13.08 -7.06
CA HIS A 110 13.98 -13.64 -8.42
C HIS A 110 15.07 -13.06 -9.33
N MET A 111 15.77 -12.01 -8.90
CA MET A 111 16.75 -11.26 -9.69
C MET A 111 18.18 -11.36 -9.15
N LYS A 112 18.40 -11.99 -7.98
CA LYS A 112 19.70 -12.05 -7.29
C LYS A 112 20.86 -12.65 -8.09
N GLN A 113 20.59 -13.50 -9.08
CA GLN A 113 21.64 -14.15 -9.91
C GLN A 113 21.85 -13.48 -11.28
N THR A 114 21.27 -12.29 -11.48
CA THR A 114 21.27 -11.60 -12.75
C THR A 114 22.16 -10.35 -12.70
N SER A 115 22.92 -10.07 -13.77
CA SER A 115 23.68 -8.81 -13.84
C SER A 115 22.74 -7.60 -13.76
N LEU A 116 23.16 -6.51 -13.12
CA LEU A 116 22.33 -5.32 -12.93
C LEU A 116 21.80 -4.75 -14.27
N PHE A 117 22.62 -4.80 -15.32
CA PHE A 117 22.21 -4.42 -16.68
C PHE A 117 21.06 -5.29 -17.20
N ARG A 118 21.11 -6.61 -16.98
CA ARG A 118 20.03 -7.53 -17.39
C ARG A 118 18.77 -7.31 -16.55
N ILE A 119 18.91 -6.99 -15.26
CA ILE A 119 17.78 -6.62 -14.38
C ILE A 119 17.12 -5.33 -14.89
N ALA A 120 17.90 -4.28 -15.15
CA ALA A 120 17.38 -3.01 -15.64
C ALA A 120 16.67 -3.17 -16.99
N LYS A 121 17.22 -3.98 -17.89
CA LYS A 121 16.57 -4.29 -19.17
C LYS A 121 15.22 -5.00 -18.98
N GLN A 122 15.13 -5.94 -18.03
CA GLN A 122 13.85 -6.60 -17.70
C GLN A 122 12.84 -5.62 -17.10
N LEU A 123 13.31 -4.67 -16.31
CA LEU A 123 12.50 -3.66 -15.63
C LEU A 123 12.31 -2.38 -16.46
N LYS A 124 12.76 -2.36 -17.73
CA LYS A 124 12.70 -1.20 -18.63
C LYS A 124 13.35 0.08 -18.06
N ILE A 125 14.32 -0.06 -17.15
CA ILE A 125 15.13 1.06 -16.64
C ILE A 125 16.25 1.33 -17.66
N PRO A 126 16.44 2.59 -18.12
CA PRO A 126 17.50 2.92 -19.07
C PRO A 126 18.90 2.50 -18.61
N GLU A 127 19.68 1.90 -19.51
CA GLU A 127 21.02 1.37 -19.20
C GLU A 127 22.00 2.44 -18.69
N TRP A 128 21.85 3.69 -19.14
CA TRP A 128 22.69 4.80 -18.69
C TRP A 128 22.50 5.11 -17.20
N ILE A 129 21.30 4.88 -16.62
CA ILE A 129 21.03 5.05 -15.19
C ILE A 129 21.78 3.98 -14.39
N VAL A 130 21.87 2.76 -14.90
CA VAL A 130 22.70 1.69 -14.32
C VAL A 130 24.17 2.05 -14.38
N GLY A 131 24.60 2.66 -15.49
CA GLY A 131 25.95 3.19 -15.68
C GLY A 131 26.36 4.22 -14.62
N LEU A 132 25.41 5.00 -14.07
CA LEU A 132 25.68 5.96 -12.99
C LEU A 132 26.27 5.28 -11.75
N ARG A 133 25.87 4.04 -11.45
CA ARG A 133 26.46 3.27 -10.34
C ARG A 133 27.93 2.93 -10.60
N HIS A 134 28.28 2.58 -11.84
CA HIS A 134 29.66 2.27 -12.20
C HIS A 134 30.54 3.52 -12.06
N ASN A 135 30.07 4.67 -12.56
CA ASN A 135 30.78 5.94 -12.46
C ASN A 135 30.95 6.41 -11.01
N ALA A 136 29.88 6.32 -10.21
CA ALA A 136 29.92 6.68 -8.78
C ALA A 136 30.84 5.76 -7.95
N ALA A 137 30.89 4.46 -8.27
CA ALA A 137 31.70 3.50 -7.53
C ALA A 137 33.20 3.52 -7.91
N HIS A 138 33.54 3.89 -9.14
CA HIS A 138 34.93 3.89 -9.63
C HIS A 138 35.59 5.30 -9.57
N GLY A 139 34.88 6.30 -9.03
CA GLY A 139 35.44 7.62 -8.76
C GLY A 139 35.79 8.45 -10.00
N HIS A 140 35.24 8.09 -11.16
CA HIS A 140 35.41 8.85 -12.41
C HIS A 140 34.34 9.94 -12.47
N GLU A 141 34.62 11.07 -11.81
CA GLU A 141 33.82 12.30 -11.76
C GLU A 141 32.40 12.18 -11.17
N LEU A 142 32.08 13.17 -10.32
CA LEU A 142 30.73 13.37 -9.82
C LEU A 142 29.83 13.71 -11.01
N GLN A 143 28.73 12.96 -11.18
CA GLN A 143 27.84 13.15 -12.32
C GLN A 143 27.21 14.55 -12.25
N PRO A 144 27.07 15.26 -13.39
CA PRO A 144 26.44 16.57 -13.39
C PRO A 144 25.04 16.50 -12.77
N LEU A 145 24.72 17.47 -11.91
CA LEU A 145 23.45 17.50 -11.17
C LEU A 145 22.22 17.39 -12.08
N GLY A 146 22.28 17.99 -13.28
CA GLY A 146 21.22 17.88 -14.29
C GLY A 146 20.95 16.44 -14.75
N VAL A 147 22.00 15.63 -14.94
CA VAL A 147 21.86 14.21 -15.33
C VAL A 147 21.21 13.42 -14.19
N LEU A 148 21.61 13.71 -12.95
CA LEU A 148 21.07 13.08 -11.75
C LEU A 148 19.58 13.40 -11.52
N ARG A 149 19.18 14.66 -11.76
CA ARG A 149 17.77 15.08 -11.72
C ARG A 149 16.92 14.31 -12.75
N ILE A 150 17.41 14.18 -13.98
CA ILE A 150 16.73 13.40 -15.03
C ILE A 150 16.60 11.93 -14.60
N ALA A 151 17.69 11.34 -14.09
CA ALA A 151 17.69 9.95 -13.65
C ALA A 151 16.65 9.72 -12.56
N ILE A 152 16.59 10.59 -11.55
CA ILE A 152 15.60 10.48 -10.48
C ILE A 152 14.17 10.59 -10.98
N ASN A 153 13.86 11.50 -11.92
CA ASN A 153 12.52 11.61 -12.48
C ASN A 153 12.10 10.31 -13.17
N VAL A 154 12.99 9.71 -13.97
CA VAL A 154 12.74 8.39 -14.59
C VAL A 154 12.51 7.31 -13.54
N LEU A 155 13.27 7.29 -12.45
CA LEU A 155 13.11 6.31 -11.38
C LEU A 155 11.82 6.52 -10.56
N LEU A 156 11.38 7.76 -10.37
CA LEU A 156 10.14 8.09 -9.68
C LEU A 156 8.92 7.70 -10.52
N GLU A 157 8.97 7.92 -11.84
CA GLU A 157 7.97 7.44 -12.80
C GLU A 157 7.95 5.91 -12.85
N TRP A 158 9.11 5.26 -12.84
CA TRP A 158 9.18 3.81 -12.73
C TRP A 158 8.50 3.29 -11.45
N LEU A 159 8.71 3.93 -10.29
CA LEU A 159 8.02 3.57 -9.04
C LEU A 159 6.51 3.75 -9.14
N HIS A 160 6.04 4.71 -9.94
CA HIS A 160 4.62 4.90 -10.17
C HIS A 160 4.03 3.66 -10.84
N GLU A 161 4.61 3.29 -11.99
CA GLU A 161 4.11 2.21 -12.85
C GLU A 161 4.28 0.82 -12.24
N GLU A 162 5.40 0.58 -11.53
CA GLU A 162 5.76 -0.77 -11.09
C GLU A 162 5.44 -1.05 -9.62
N TYR A 163 5.15 -0.01 -8.82
CA TYR A 163 4.80 -0.17 -7.41
C TYR A 163 3.47 0.49 -7.04
N TRP A 164 3.35 1.81 -7.17
CA TRP A 164 2.19 2.53 -6.63
C TRP A 164 0.90 2.22 -7.38
N ALA A 165 0.86 2.34 -8.71
CA ALA A 165 -0.35 2.10 -9.49
C ALA A 165 -0.83 0.63 -9.41
N PRO A 166 0.05 -0.39 -9.50
CA PRO A 166 -0.37 -1.79 -9.30
C PRO A 166 -0.85 -2.08 -7.88
N GLU A 167 -0.19 -1.54 -6.84
CA GLU A 167 -0.62 -1.76 -5.46
C GLU A 167 -1.98 -1.07 -5.19
N ALA A 168 -2.20 0.14 -5.73
CA ALA A 168 -3.50 0.82 -5.68
C ALA A 168 -4.61 -0.04 -6.30
N SER A 169 -4.37 -0.52 -7.53
CA SER A 169 -5.32 -1.39 -8.25
C SER A 169 -5.58 -2.71 -7.51
N ALA A 170 -4.54 -3.29 -6.89
CA ALA A 170 -4.66 -4.53 -6.12
C ALA A 170 -5.44 -4.31 -4.81
N MET A 171 -5.26 -3.16 -4.17
CA MET A 171 -6.02 -2.77 -2.99
C MET A 171 -7.49 -2.58 -3.33
N GLU A 172 -7.83 -1.81 -4.35
CA GLU A 172 -9.22 -1.58 -4.80
C GLU A 172 -9.95 -2.90 -5.08
N LYS A 173 -9.32 -3.84 -5.80
CA LYS A 173 -9.89 -5.17 -6.06
C LYS A 173 -10.16 -5.97 -4.79
N ARG A 174 -9.29 -5.85 -3.77
CA ARG A 174 -9.48 -6.54 -2.48
C ARG A 174 -10.64 -5.93 -1.69
N TYR A 175 -10.81 -4.62 -1.76
CA TYR A 175 -11.93 -3.93 -1.12
C TYR A 175 -13.26 -4.29 -1.79
N ALA A 176 -13.35 -4.20 -3.12
CA ALA A 176 -14.56 -4.60 -3.86
C ALA A 176 -14.94 -6.06 -3.59
N LYS A 177 -13.95 -6.97 -3.54
CA LYS A 177 -14.21 -8.36 -3.19
C LYS A 177 -14.74 -8.53 -1.76
N LYS A 178 -14.19 -7.77 -0.80
CA LYS A 178 -14.62 -7.83 0.60
C LYS A 178 -16.04 -7.31 0.75
N ASP A 179 -16.39 -6.24 0.04
CA ASP A 179 -17.74 -5.64 0.05
C ASP A 179 -18.76 -6.66 -0.47
N ASN A 180 -18.51 -7.23 -1.65
CA ASN A 180 -19.38 -8.26 -2.22
C ASN A 180 -19.53 -9.50 -1.31
N THR A 181 -18.46 -9.93 -0.63
CA THR A 181 -18.55 -11.07 0.30
C THR A 181 -19.39 -10.72 1.54
N LEU A 182 -19.30 -9.49 2.05
CA LEU A 182 -20.14 -9.05 3.16
C LEU A 182 -21.61 -8.95 2.74
N GLU A 183 -21.90 -8.42 1.56
CA GLU A 183 -23.26 -8.38 0.98
C GLU A 183 -23.81 -9.80 0.78
N GLU A 184 -23.02 -10.74 0.23
CA GLU A 184 -23.42 -12.15 0.07
C GLU A 184 -23.70 -12.83 1.42
N GLU A 185 -22.90 -12.54 2.46
CA GLU A 185 -23.12 -13.07 3.82
C GLU A 185 -24.37 -12.48 4.47
N GLU A 186 -24.64 -11.18 4.29
CA GLU A 186 -25.87 -10.53 4.75
C GLU A 186 -27.11 -11.08 4.03
N ASP A 187 -27.04 -11.27 2.71
CA ASP A 187 -28.13 -11.85 1.91
C ASP A 187 -28.44 -13.29 2.32
N LEU A 188 -27.41 -14.13 2.55
CA LEU A 188 -27.59 -15.50 3.05
C LEU A 188 -28.25 -15.52 4.43
N ASN A 189 -27.82 -14.64 5.34
CA ASN A 189 -28.43 -14.52 6.67
C ASN A 189 -29.89 -14.06 6.58
N ASN A 190 -30.19 -13.11 5.69
CA ASN A 190 -31.56 -12.65 5.44
C ASN A 190 -32.46 -13.75 4.87
N ILE A 191 -31.95 -14.57 3.94
CA ILE A 191 -32.68 -15.72 3.39
C ILE A 191 -32.97 -16.76 4.48
N GLN A 192 -31.98 -17.05 5.34
CA GLN A 192 -32.17 -17.98 6.45
C GLN A 192 -33.22 -17.47 7.44
N ALA A 193 -33.14 -16.20 7.85
CA ALA A 193 -34.12 -15.58 8.75
C ALA A 193 -35.54 -15.60 8.16
N PHE A 194 -35.68 -15.43 6.84
CA PHE A 194 -36.98 -15.53 6.17
C PHE A 194 -37.53 -16.96 6.17
N GLY A 195 -36.65 -17.96 6.01
CA GLY A 195 -36.99 -19.38 6.16
C GLY A 195 -37.51 -19.71 7.55
N ASP A 196 -36.77 -19.28 8.58
CA ASP A 196 -37.13 -19.49 9.99
C ASP A 196 -38.49 -18.84 10.33
N LEU A 197 -38.77 -17.65 9.77
CA LEU A 197 -40.05 -16.96 9.94
C LEU A 197 -41.23 -17.72 9.30
N ILE A 198 -41.04 -18.28 8.10
CA ILE A 198 -42.06 -19.10 7.44
C ILE A 198 -42.33 -20.38 8.23
N GLU A 199 -41.27 -21.05 8.70
CA GLU A 199 -41.38 -22.25 9.52
C GLU A 199 -42.13 -21.96 10.83
N LEU A 200 -41.80 -20.85 11.50
CA LEU A 200 -42.52 -20.37 12.69
C LEU A 200 -44.00 -20.12 12.39
N TRP A 201 -44.32 -19.37 11.34
CA TRP A 201 -45.71 -19.04 10.98
C TRP A 201 -46.53 -20.29 10.63
N THR A 202 -45.92 -21.22 9.89
CA THR A 202 -46.54 -22.49 9.52
C THR A 202 -46.81 -23.35 10.75
N SER A 203 -45.83 -23.45 11.64
CA SER A 203 -45.94 -24.22 12.89
C SER A 203 -47.03 -23.64 13.80
N VAL A 204 -47.01 -22.32 14.03
CA VAL A 204 -48.05 -21.64 14.82
C VAL A 204 -49.45 -21.86 14.20
N GLY A 205 -49.58 -21.78 12.87
CA GLY A 205 -50.84 -22.04 12.17
C GLY A 205 -51.39 -23.45 12.38
N LEU A 206 -50.51 -24.46 12.40
CA LEU A 206 -50.86 -25.85 12.68
C LEU A 206 -51.29 -26.04 14.15
N TYR A 207 -50.58 -25.44 15.10
CA TYR A 207 -50.92 -25.53 16.53
C TYR A 207 -52.22 -24.81 16.86
N VAL A 208 -52.52 -23.68 16.23
CA VAL A 208 -53.81 -23.00 16.35
C VAL A 208 -54.94 -23.89 15.84
N HIS A 209 -54.75 -24.59 14.70
CA HIS A 209 -55.72 -25.58 14.20
C HIS A 209 -55.90 -26.77 15.14
N ALA A 210 -54.85 -27.17 15.85
CA ALA A 210 -54.89 -28.23 16.86
C ALA A 210 -55.53 -27.80 18.20
N GLY A 211 -55.94 -26.52 18.34
CA GLY A 211 -56.69 -26.01 19.48
C GLY A 211 -55.86 -25.30 20.56
N TYR A 212 -54.56 -25.07 20.33
CA TYR A 212 -53.70 -24.31 21.24
C TYR A 212 -53.92 -22.80 21.08
N LYS A 213 -53.99 -22.06 22.19
CA LYS A 213 -54.32 -20.61 22.18
C LYS A 213 -53.16 -19.69 22.54
N PHE A 214 -52.16 -20.17 23.29
CA PHE A 214 -50.99 -19.40 23.68
C PHE A 214 -49.70 -20.11 23.28
N VAL A 215 -48.68 -19.33 22.91
CA VAL A 215 -47.35 -19.84 22.50
C VAL A 215 -46.65 -20.59 23.65
N LEU A 216 -46.94 -20.21 24.90
CA LEU A 216 -46.44 -20.87 26.11
C LEU A 216 -46.99 -22.28 26.33
N ASP A 217 -48.11 -22.62 25.70
CA ASP A 217 -48.76 -23.92 25.82
C ASP A 217 -48.27 -24.91 24.75
N LEU A 218 -47.34 -24.49 23.89
CA LEU A 218 -46.79 -25.32 22.83
C LEU A 218 -45.81 -26.35 23.40
N PRO A 219 -45.91 -27.63 23.00
CA PRO A 219 -44.98 -28.66 23.45
C PRO A 219 -43.57 -28.54 22.83
N ASP A 220 -43.38 -27.69 21.82
CA ASP A 220 -42.10 -27.49 21.14
C ASP A 220 -41.31 -26.33 21.77
N GLU A 221 -40.27 -26.66 22.52
CA GLU A 221 -39.39 -25.70 23.21
C GLU A 221 -38.57 -24.83 22.24
N ASN A 222 -38.26 -25.32 21.03
CA ASN A 222 -37.51 -24.55 20.04
C ASN A 222 -38.34 -23.40 19.47
N LEU A 223 -39.63 -23.62 19.22
CA LEU A 223 -40.54 -22.57 18.75
C LEU A 223 -40.77 -21.48 19.80
N GLN A 224 -40.82 -21.85 21.08
CA GLN A 224 -40.87 -20.88 22.17
C GLN A 224 -39.59 -20.03 22.19
N TYR A 225 -38.41 -20.66 22.07
CA TYR A 225 -37.11 -19.98 22.06
C TYR A 225 -36.96 -19.01 20.88
N VAL A 226 -37.33 -19.41 19.66
CA VAL A 226 -37.26 -18.57 18.45
C VAL A 226 -38.20 -17.37 18.55
N TYR A 227 -39.42 -17.54 19.07
CA TYR A 227 -40.36 -16.43 19.28
C TYR A 227 -39.82 -15.37 20.24
N PHE A 228 -39.11 -15.78 21.31
CA PHE A 228 -38.53 -14.84 22.27
C PHE A 228 -37.30 -14.10 21.73
N ASN A 229 -36.50 -14.71 20.85
CA ASN A 229 -35.33 -14.07 20.24
C ASN A 229 -35.66 -13.10 19.10
N LEU A 230 -36.82 -13.23 18.45
CA LEU A 230 -37.23 -12.33 17.36
C LEU A 230 -37.93 -11.04 17.87
N ASN A 231 -38.36 -11.00 19.13
CA ASN A 231 -39.07 -9.86 19.75
C ASN A 231 -38.18 -9.03 20.70
N GLY A 232 -36.87 -9.27 20.74
CA GLY A 232 -35.87 -8.51 21.50
C GLY A 232 -34.86 -7.85 20.57
#